data_AF-R5YR09-F1
#
_entry.id   AF-R5YR09-F1
#
_cell.length_a   1.000
_cell.length_b   1.000
_cell.length_c   1.000
_cell.angle_alpha   90.00
_cell.angle_beta   90.00
_cell.angle_gamma   90.00
#
_symmetry.space_group_name_H-M   'P 1'
#
loop_
_entity.id
_entity.type
_entity.pdbx_description
1 polymer ?
#
loop_
_entity_poly.entity_id
_entity_poly.type
_entity_poly.pdbx_seq_one_letter_code
_entity_poly.pdbx_strand_id
1 'polypeptide(L)'
;MLVVAGSNFVVNGATTIARACGMSERFIGLTIVAFGTSLPELVTSVSAARKGNAGIAIGNIVGSNIFNILFVIGTVALICPVPFEGRFLIDTVIAILCGILLWIGTIRHRQLRRPCGVIMLLAYAGYFVYLLSL
;
A
#
# COMPACT_ATOMS: atom_id res chain seq x y z
N MET A 1 14.12 -9.43 9.26
CA MET A 1 14.79 -8.22 9.79
C MET A 1 15.60 -7.46 8.74
N LEU A 2 16.39 -8.13 7.88
CA LEU A 2 17.17 -7.46 6.84
C LEU A 2 16.33 -6.62 5.85
N VAL A 3 15.15 -7.09 5.46
CA VAL A 3 14.22 -6.35 4.59
C VAL A 3 13.65 -5.10 5.26
N VAL A 4 13.35 -5.17 6.55
CA VAL A 4 12.84 -4.02 7.33
C VAL A 4 13.94 -2.98 7.52
N ALA A 5 15.16 -3.42 7.87
CA ALA A 5 16.31 -2.53 7.99
C ALA A 5 16.66 -1.86 6.65
N GLY A 6 16.61 -2.63 5.54
CA GLY A 6 16.80 -2.10 4.19
C GLY A 6 15.74 -1.07 3.81
N SER A 7 14.47 -1.32 4.14
CA SER A 7 13.40 -0.34 3.93
C SER A 7 13.68 0.95 4.70
N ASN A 8 14.01 0.87 6.00
CA ASN A 8 14.33 2.05 6.80
C ASN A 8 15.49 2.86 6.20
N PHE A 9 16.52 2.18 5.67
CA PHE A 9 17.64 2.84 5.01
C PHE A 9 17.21 3.58 3.73
N VAL A 10 16.38 2.96 2.89
CA VAL A 10 15.82 3.58 1.68
C VAL A 10 14.93 4.77 2.02
N VAL A 11 14.06 4.64 3.02
CA VAL A 11 13.15 5.71 3.44
C VAL A 11 13.94 6.90 3.99
N ASN A 12 14.92 6.65 4.86
CA ASN A 12 15.74 7.72 5.43
C ASN A 12 16.55 8.42 4.35
N GLY A 13 17.23 7.68 3.47
CA GLY A 13 18.01 8.24 2.37
C GLY A 13 17.15 9.06 1.40
N ALA A 14 16.02 8.51 0.96
CA ALA A 14 15.08 9.20 0.08
C ALA A 14 14.50 10.47 0.73
N THR A 15 14.19 10.42 2.03
CA THR A 15 13.70 11.57 2.79
C THR A 15 14.74 12.68 2.87
N THR A 16 16.01 12.34 3.13
CA THR A 16 17.11 13.33 3.15
C THR A 16 17.30 13.99 1.78
N ILE A 17 17.25 13.21 0.69
CA ILE A 17 17.36 13.74 -0.68
C ILE A 17 16.17 14.67 -1.00
N ALA A 18 14.94 14.25 -0.70
CA ALA A 18 13.75 15.04 -0.97
C ALA A 18 13.74 16.37 -0.20
N ARG A 19 14.18 16.38 1.06
CA ARG A 19 14.40 17.61 1.83
C ARG A 19 15.44 18.51 1.20
N ALA A 20 16.57 17.95 0.75
CA ALA A 20 17.61 18.71 0.08
C ALA A 20 17.15 19.31 -1.26
N CYS A 21 16.20 18.65 -1.93
CA CYS A 21 15.52 19.18 -3.13
C CYS A 21 14.40 20.20 -2.84
N GLY A 22 14.18 20.59 -1.58
CA GLY A 22 13.17 21.58 -1.19
C GLY A 22 11.73 21.06 -1.24
N MET A 23 11.52 19.75 -1.22
CA MET A 23 10.18 19.16 -1.18
C MET A 23 9.54 19.34 0.20
N SER A 24 8.22 19.54 0.23
CA SER A 24 7.50 19.72 1.50
C SER A 24 7.42 18.43 2.31
N GLU A 25 7.44 18.53 3.65
CA GLU A 25 7.26 17.38 4.55
C GLU A 25 5.96 16.61 4.26
N ARG A 26 4.90 17.31 3.81
CA ARG A 26 3.64 16.70 3.39
C ARG A 26 3.83 15.78 2.19
N PHE A 27 4.57 16.22 1.17
CA PHE A 27 4.88 15.39 0.01
C PHE A 27 5.72 14.16 0.40
N ILE A 28 6.74 14.36 1.24
CA ILE A 28 7.62 13.30 1.72
C ILE A 28 6.83 12.24 2.51
N GLY A 29 5.94 12.67 3.42
CA GLY A 29 5.12 11.78 4.22
C GLY A 29 4.14 10.97 3.39
N LEU A 30 3.45 11.61 2.45
CA LEU A 30 2.45 10.97 1.59
C LEU A 30 3.05 10.03 0.54
N THR A 31 4.31 10.25 0.16
CA THR A 31 4.96 9.47 -0.90
C THR A 31 6.04 8.56 -0.33
N ILE A 32 7.20 9.10 0.02
CA ILE A 32 8.40 8.35 0.40
C ILE A 32 8.16 7.50 1.63
N VAL A 33 7.57 8.06 2.68
CA VAL A 33 7.33 7.33 3.93
C VAL A 33 6.24 6.27 3.72
N ALA A 34 5.12 6.64 3.08
CA ALA A 34 4.04 5.71 2.78
C ALA A 34 4.53 4.52 1.94
N PHE A 35 5.25 4.77 0.83
CA PHE A 35 5.87 3.72 0.02
C PHE A 35 6.85 2.88 0.85
N GLY A 36 7.67 3.54 1.64
CA GLY A 36 8.64 2.95 2.54
C GLY A 36 8.09 1.86 3.43
N THR A 37 6.99 2.17 4.12
CA THR A 37 6.35 1.22 5.03
C THR A 37 5.81 -0.03 4.34
N SER A 38 5.50 0.04 3.04
CA SER A 38 5.01 -1.09 2.24
C SER A 38 6.09 -1.80 1.40
N LEU A 39 7.33 -1.30 1.41
CA LEU A 39 8.45 -1.93 0.69
C LEU A 39 8.72 -3.37 1.15
N PRO A 40 8.74 -3.69 2.46
CA PRO A 40 8.96 -5.07 2.90
C PRO A 40 7.91 -6.05 2.37
N GLU A 41 6.64 -5.63 2.38
CA GLU A 41 5.51 -6.40 1.87
C GLU A 41 5.62 -6.58 0.36
N LEU A 42 5.99 -5.52 -0.37
CA LEU A 42 6.21 -5.58 -1.81
C LEU A 42 7.31 -6.59 -2.15
N VAL A 43 8.46 -6.51 -1.49
CA VAL A 43 9.58 -7.43 -1.70
C VAL A 43 9.18 -8.87 -1.38
N THR A 44 8.42 -9.08 -0.31
CA THR A 44 7.95 -10.40 0.11
C THR A 44 6.97 -10.98 -0.91
N SER A 45 5.99 -10.20 -1.37
CA SER A 45 5.02 -10.59 -2.38
C SER A 45 5.67 -10.88 -3.74
N VAL A 46 6.60 -10.03 -4.19
CA VAL A 46 7.32 -10.22 -5.46
C VAL A 46 8.21 -11.46 -5.40
N SER A 47 8.91 -11.68 -4.29
CA SER A 47 9.76 -12.87 -4.09
C SER A 47 8.92 -14.15 -4.09
N ALA A 48 7.76 -14.15 -3.42
CA ALA A 48 6.83 -15.27 -3.43
C ALA A 48 6.27 -15.54 -4.84
N ALA A 49 5.86 -14.49 -5.56
CA ALA A 49 5.35 -14.61 -6.93
C ALA A 49 6.41 -15.16 -7.90
N ARG A 50 7.66 -14.70 -7.80
CA ARG A 50 8.79 -15.21 -8.61
C ARG A 50 9.10 -16.68 -8.37
N LYS A 51 8.84 -17.18 -7.16
CA LYS A 51 8.98 -18.59 -6.80
C LYS A 51 7.77 -19.45 -7.21
N GLY A 52 6.81 -18.90 -7.98
CA GLY A 52 5.59 -19.58 -8.38
C GLY A 52 4.51 -19.66 -7.29
N ASN A 53 4.76 -19.07 -6.11
CA ASN A 53 3.86 -19.12 -4.97
C ASN A 53 2.89 -17.93 -4.96
N ALA A 54 2.03 -17.85 -5.99
CA ALA A 54 1.06 -16.77 -6.12
C ALA A 54 0.09 -16.66 -4.93
N GLY A 55 -0.27 -17.79 -4.31
CA GLY A 55 -1.12 -17.80 -3.12
C GLY A 55 -0.49 -17.10 -1.91
N ILE A 56 0.83 -17.25 -1.72
CA ILE A 56 1.56 -16.57 -0.64
C ILE A 56 1.63 -15.06 -0.91
N ALA A 57 1.85 -14.67 -2.16
CA ALA A 57 1.87 -13.25 -2.55
C ALA A 57 0.51 -12.57 -2.31
N ILE A 58 -0.60 -13.22 -2.69
CA ILE A 58 -1.96 -12.70 -2.45
C ILE A 58 -2.28 -12.69 -0.96
N GLY A 59 -1.92 -13.76 -0.24
CA GLY A 59 -2.10 -13.87 1.21
C GLY A 59 -1.39 -12.75 1.97
N ASN A 60 -0.17 -12.39 1.56
CA ASN A 60 0.55 -11.26 2.13
C ASN A 60 -0.18 -9.92 1.88
N ILE A 61 -0.63 -9.67 0.63
CA ILE A 61 -1.32 -8.41 0.29
C ILE A 61 -2.65 -8.28 1.05
N VAL A 62 -3.47 -9.32 1.04
CA VAL A 62 -4.80 -9.28 1.67
C VAL A 62 -4.66 -9.31 3.21
N GLY A 63 -3.78 -10.17 3.73
CA GLY A 63 -3.54 -10.32 5.15
C GLY A 63 -3.03 -9.06 5.82
N SER A 64 -2.04 -8.37 5.22
CA SER A 64 -1.51 -7.12 5.77
C SER A 64 -2.55 -6.01 5.84
N ASN A 65 -3.42 -5.88 4.82
CA ASN A 65 -4.49 -4.89 4.84
C ASN A 65 -5.56 -5.20 5.90
N ILE A 66 -5.96 -6.47 6.02
CA ILE A 66 -6.90 -6.90 7.08
C ILE A 66 -6.30 -6.63 8.46
N PHE A 67 -5.02 -6.97 8.67
CA PHE A 67 -4.34 -6.71 9.94
C PHE A 67 -4.26 -5.22 10.26
N ASN A 68 -3.91 -4.38 9.29
CA ASN A 68 -3.84 -2.93 9.50
C ASN A 68 -5.21 -2.33 9.87
N ILE A 69 -6.29 -2.75 9.19
CA ILE A 69 -7.63 -2.22 9.47
C ILE A 69 -8.16 -2.73 10.80
N LEU A 70 -8.08 -4.04 11.06
CA LEU A 70 -8.70 -4.63 12.25
C LEU A 70 -7.85 -4.45 13.50
N PHE A 71 -6.55 -4.75 13.40
CA PHE A 71 -5.67 -4.73 14.57
C PHE A 71 -5.13 -3.34 14.82
N VAL A 72 -4.50 -2.69 13.83
CA VAL A 72 -3.83 -1.40 14.07
C VAL A 72 -4.87 -0.30 14.31
N ILE A 73 -5.77 -0.06 13.36
CA ILE A 73 -6.80 0.98 13.51
C ILE A 73 -7.76 0.63 14.64
N GLY A 74 -8.19 -0.63 14.77
CA GLY A 74 -9.05 -1.06 15.86
C GLY A 74 -8.43 -0.82 17.24
N THR A 75 -7.15 -1.12 17.43
CA THR A 75 -6.46 -0.82 18.70
C THR A 75 -6.32 0.69 18.95
N VAL A 76 -6.00 1.47 17.91
CA VAL A 76 -5.92 2.93 18.03
C VAL A 76 -7.27 3.52 18.44
N ALA A 77 -8.37 3.06 17.84
CA ALA A 77 -9.73 3.52 18.13
C ALA A 77 -10.20 3.19 19.56
N LEU A 78 -9.64 2.15 20.20
CA LEU A 78 -9.90 1.84 21.61
C LEU A 78 -9.18 2.81 22.56
N ILE A 79 -8.04 3.37 22.15
CA ILE A 79 -7.20 4.24 22.98
C ILE A 79 -7.56 5.71 22.80
N CYS A 80 -7.82 6.14 21.56
CA CYS A 80 -8.07 7.53 21.20
C CYS A 80 -9.18 7.63 20.15
N PRO A 81 -10.11 8.60 20.26
CA PRO A 81 -11.09 8.85 19.21
C PRO A 81 -10.39 9.26 17.91
N VAL A 82 -10.64 8.50 16.84
CA VAL A 82 -10.09 8.77 15.51
C VAL A 82 -11.03 9.74 14.77
N PRO A 83 -10.61 10.99 14.52
CA PRO A 83 -11.45 11.95 13.81
C PRO A 83 -11.65 11.50 12.36
N PHE A 84 -12.90 11.45 11.90
CA PHE A 84 -13.24 11.10 10.53
C PHE A 84 -13.52 12.37 9.71
N GLU A 85 -12.65 12.69 8.76
CA GLU A 85 -12.87 13.77 7.79
C GLU A 85 -13.58 13.25 6.53
N GLY A 86 -14.45 14.07 5.93
CA GLY A 86 -15.18 13.68 4.71
C GLY A 86 -14.30 13.31 3.51
N ARG A 87 -13.03 13.73 3.49
CA ARG A 87 -12.05 13.37 2.45
C ARG A 87 -11.73 11.87 2.45
N PHE A 88 -11.74 11.22 3.63
CA PHE A 88 -11.48 9.77 3.76
C PHE A 88 -12.56 8.89 3.11
N LEU A 89 -13.74 9.45 2.82
CA LEU A 89 -14.82 8.70 2.17
C LEU A 89 -14.40 8.23 0.77
N ILE A 90 -13.73 9.10 0.00
CA ILE A 90 -13.25 8.81 -1.35
C ILE A 90 -12.17 7.73 -1.29
N ASP A 91 -11.20 7.88 -0.39
CA ASP A 91 -10.11 6.92 -0.19
C ASP A 91 -10.63 5.53 0.17
N THR A 92 -11.65 5.47 1.04
CA THR A 92 -12.30 4.23 1.45
C THR A 92 -13.03 3.56 0.29
N VAL A 93 -13.79 4.32 -0.51
CA VAL A 93 -14.50 3.79 -1.68
C VAL A 93 -13.51 3.23 -2.70
N ILE A 94 -12.41 3.94 -2.97
CA ILE A 94 -11.37 3.48 -3.89
C ILE A 94 -10.71 2.19 -3.36
N ALA A 95 -10.39 2.13 -2.07
CA ALA A 95 -9.82 0.94 -1.45
C ALA A 95 -10.76 -0.28 -1.57
N ILE A 96 -12.06 -0.10 -1.35
CA ILE A 96 -13.08 -1.15 -1.52
C ILE A 96 -13.14 -1.61 -2.98
N LEU A 97 -13.17 -0.68 -3.94
CA LEU A 97 -13.18 -1.01 -5.38
C LEU A 97 -11.93 -1.80 -5.79
N CYS A 98 -10.75 -1.41 -5.31
CA CYS A 98 -9.52 -2.16 -5.53
C CYS A 98 -9.57 -3.56 -4.91
N GLY A 99 -10.15 -3.70 -3.71
CA GLY A 99 -10.37 -4.99 -3.06
C GLY A 99 -11.30 -5.91 -3.87
N ILE A 100 -12.42 -5.38 -4.38
CA ILE A 100 -13.36 -6.10 -5.24
C ILE A 100 -12.69 -6.51 -6.55
N LEU A 101 -11.92 -5.61 -7.18
CA LEU A 101 -11.19 -5.90 -8.41
C LEU A 101 -10.18 -7.03 -8.20
N LEU A 102 -9.44 -7.01 -7.08
CA LEU A 102 -8.51 -8.07 -6.70
C LEU A 102 -9.24 -9.39 -6.47
N TRP A 103 -10.39 -9.37 -5.79
CA TRP A 103 -11.23 -10.54 -5.57
C TRP A 103 -11.70 -11.17 -6.89
N ILE A 104 -12.28 -10.37 -7.79
CA ILE A 104 -12.75 -10.82 -9.11
C ILE A 104 -11.58 -11.39 -9.92
N GLY A 105 -10.42 -10.72 -9.87
CA GLY A 105 -9.22 -11.15 -10.58
C GLY A 105 -8.62 -12.46 -10.07
N THR A 106 -8.92 -12.85 -8.82
CA THR A 106 -8.31 -14.03 -8.17
C THR A 106 -9.28 -15.21 -8.01
N ILE A 107 -10.60 -14.99 -7.92
CA ILE A 107 -11.58 -16.05 -7.63
C ILE A 107 -11.63 -17.16 -8.70
N ARG A 108 -11.43 -16.80 -9.97
CA ARG A 108 -11.62 -17.75 -11.09
C ARG A 108 -10.43 -18.66 -11.35
N HIS A 109 -9.21 -18.16 -11.10
CA HIS A 109 -7.97 -18.87 -11.47
C HIS A 109 -7.01 -19.10 -10.30
N ARG A 110 -7.36 -18.65 -9.07
CA ARG A 110 -6.48 -18.60 -7.89
C ARG A 110 -5.11 -17.95 -8.17
N GLN A 111 -5.03 -17.16 -9.23
CA GLN A 111 -3.82 -16.52 -9.74
C GLN A 111 -4.20 -15.14 -10.28
N LEU A 112 -3.39 -14.13 -9.95
CA LEU A 112 -3.55 -12.79 -10.50
C LEU A 112 -2.92 -12.74 -11.89
N ARG A 113 -3.75 -12.62 -12.94
CA ARG A 113 -3.28 -12.55 -14.32
C ARG A 113 -2.74 -11.15 -14.63
N ARG A 114 -1.82 -11.05 -15.60
CA ARG A 114 -1.23 -9.78 -16.07
C ARG A 114 -2.25 -8.66 -16.35
N PRO A 115 -3.42 -8.92 -16.98
CA PRO A 115 -4.39 -7.85 -17.25
C PRO A 115 -4.95 -7.22 -15.97
N CYS A 116 -5.30 -8.02 -14.95
CA CYS A 116 -5.78 -7.50 -13.67
C CYS A 116 -4.68 -6.69 -12.96
N GLY A 117 -3.42 -7.16 -13.00
CA GLY A 117 -2.30 -6.43 -12.43
C GLY A 117 -2.06 -5.07 -13.10
N VAL A 118 -2.19 -4.99 -14.43
CA VAL A 118 -2.06 -3.72 -15.18
C VAL A 118 -3.19 -2.76 -14.81
N ILE A 119 -4.43 -3.24 -14.72
CA ILE A 119 -5.57 -2.41 -14.31
C ILE A 119 -5.36 -1.85 -12.90
N MET A 120 -4.88 -2.69 -11.96
CA MET A 120 -4.58 -2.25 -10.59
C MET A 120 -3.46 -1.20 -10.55
N LEU A 121 -2.41 -1.35 -11.36
CA LEU A 121 -1.33 -0.36 -11.47
C LEU A 121 -1.83 0.97 -12.04
N LEU A 122 -2.69 0.93 -13.05
CA LEU A 122 -3.30 2.14 -13.63
C LEU A 122 -4.21 2.83 -12.62
N ALA A 123 -5.02 2.08 -11.88
CA ALA A 123 -5.85 2.62 -10.80
C ALA A 123 -4.99 3.28 -9.70
N TYR A 124 -3.89 2.63 -9.32
CA TYR A 124 -2.93 3.18 -8.36
C TYR A 124 -2.28 4.48 -8.87
N ALA A 125 -1.82 4.51 -10.12
CA ALA A 125 -1.23 5.70 -10.72
C ALA A 125 -2.25 6.85 -10.80
N GLY A 126 -3.50 6.57 -11.19
CA GLY A 126 -4.58 7.55 -11.22
C GLY A 126 -4.90 8.12 -9.84
N TYR A 127 -4.99 7.26 -8.81
CA TYR A 127 -5.19 7.70 -7.43
C TYR A 127 -4.02 8.55 -6.92
N PHE A 128 -2.78 8.17 -7.26
CA PHE A 128 -1.60 8.94 -6.88
C PHE A 128 -1.59 10.33 -7.50
N VAL A 129 -1.97 10.47 -8.77
CA VAL A 129 -2.11 11.78 -9.43
C VAL A 129 -3.22 12.61 -8.79
N TYR A 130 -4.36 12.00 -8.46
CA TYR A 130 -5.43 12.67 -7.73
C TYR A 130 -4.95 13.21 -6.37
N LEU A 131 -4.20 12.41 -5.62
CA LEU A 131 -3.64 12.79 -4.33
C LEU A 131 -2.64 13.95 -4.45
N LEU A 132 -1.85 14.01 -5.52
CA LEU A 132 -0.92 15.11 -5.79
C LEU A 132 -1.63 16.41 -6.21
N SER A 133 -2.82 16.31 -6.78
CA SER A 133 -3.61 17.47 -7.21
C SER A 133 -4.41 18.14 -6.07
N LEU A 134 -4.38 17.57 -4.87
CA LEU A 134 -5.19 17.97 -3.70
C LEU A 134 -4.40 18.75 -2.63
#